data_AF-A0A651GFT4-F1
#
_entry.id   AF-A0A651GFT4-F1
#
_cell.length_a   1.000
_cell.length_b   1.000
_cell.length_c   1.000
_cell.angle_alpha   90.00
_cell.angle_beta   90.00
_cell.angle_gamma   90.00
#
_symmetry.space_group_name_H-M   'P 1'
#
loop_
_entity.id
_entity.type
_entity.pdbx_description
1 polymer ?
#
loop_
_entity_poly.entity_id
_entity_poly.type
_entity_poly.pdbx_seq_one_letter_code
_entity_poly.pdbx_strand_id
1 'polypeptide(L)'
;MPRASAWVWLLTVVAFCVSGPLWSVELRLLEPAHSVRPGEVLEWEVRDIPSEWLQHEVTETPYLIITEADGRSYRRNSFLIRPFRIDRQQRQGEFMATGDATLHLRHSPRVSGAMRWTLHPPHADAADEPLAQGRLHVHAGPSVAAITAWEENHRFLQSPTGQPMSLIGVNIAWAIDHDQDRLATMVGYLDRFAQRGGNHIRLWAASWFGNISSQQGKHWRLDHAWLLDEVLKAAAIREIAVTLVLDNHTDFLHNSHMPYPQDLQQRQEIFFGNGLTANYQAR
;
A
#
# COMPACT_ATOMS: atom_id res chain seq x y z
N MET A 1 -12.64 -27.94 21.69
CA MET A 1 -11.55 -26.95 21.50
C MET A 1 -11.85 -25.77 22.41
N PRO A 2 -10.97 -25.43 23.37
CA PRO A 2 -11.24 -24.34 24.31
C PRO A 2 -11.06 -23.00 23.60
N ARG A 3 -12.03 -22.10 23.76
CA ARG A 3 -11.96 -20.71 23.29
C ARG A 3 -10.89 -19.99 24.12
N ALA A 4 -9.78 -19.63 23.48
CA ALA A 4 -8.77 -18.79 24.10
C ALA A 4 -9.38 -17.42 24.42
N SER A 5 -9.31 -17.06 25.70
CA SER A 5 -9.72 -15.77 26.23
C SER A 5 -8.77 -14.70 25.67
N ALA A 6 -9.30 -13.76 24.89
CA ALA A 6 -8.54 -12.62 24.39
C ALA A 6 -8.28 -11.64 25.55
N TRP A 7 -7.05 -11.65 26.06
CA TRP A 7 -6.56 -10.60 26.94
C TRP A 7 -6.19 -9.40 26.08
N VAL A 8 -7.02 -8.35 26.12
CA VAL A 8 -6.71 -7.06 25.48
C VAL A 8 -5.65 -6.36 26.34
N TRP A 9 -4.39 -6.51 25.98
CA TRP A 9 -3.34 -5.62 26.46
C TRP A 9 -3.35 -4.36 25.59
N LEU A 10 -3.82 -3.25 26.16
CA LEU A 10 -3.69 -1.93 25.53
C LEU A 10 -2.20 -1.57 25.51
N LEU A 11 -1.51 -1.80 24.40
CA LEU A 11 -0.18 -1.25 24.19
C LEU A 11 -0.35 0.22 23.78
N THR A 12 -0.46 1.12 24.75
CA THR A 12 -0.35 2.55 24.49
C THR A 12 1.11 2.82 24.09
N VAL A 13 1.37 2.92 22.79
CA VAL A 13 2.60 3.57 22.31
C VAL A 13 2.46 5.03 22.72
N VAL A 14 3.14 5.42 23.79
CA VAL A 14 3.20 6.80 24.25
C VAL A 14 4.06 7.57 23.25
N ALA A 15 3.42 8.21 22.27
CA ALA A 15 4.04 9.29 21.52
C ALA A 15 4.24 10.46 22.49
N PHE A 16 5.48 10.89 22.69
CA PHE A 16 5.75 12.12 23.43
C PHE A 16 5.52 13.29 22.48
N CYS A 17 4.43 14.04 22.68
CA CYS A 17 4.25 15.34 22.04
C CYS A 17 5.32 16.29 22.61
N VAL A 18 6.25 16.75 21.76
CA VAL A 18 7.14 17.85 22.12
C VAL A 18 6.39 19.14 21.74
N SER A 19 6.11 19.97 22.74
CA SER A 19 5.36 21.22 22.58
C SER A 19 6.21 22.28 21.87
N GLY A 20 6.07 22.37 20.54
CA GLY A 20 6.39 23.57 19.75
C GLY A 20 5.15 24.47 19.59
N PRO A 21 5.29 25.72 19.13
CA PRO A 21 4.20 26.69 19.15
C PRO A 21 3.09 26.33 18.15
N LEU A 22 1.86 26.33 18.70
CA LEU A 22 0.52 26.42 18.08
C LEU A 22 -0.18 25.16 17.56
N TRP A 23 0.48 24.04 17.24
CA TRP A 23 -0.22 22.82 16.80
C TRP A 23 0.26 21.57 17.54
N SER A 24 -0.68 20.77 18.05
CA SER A 24 -0.41 19.45 18.63
C SER A 24 -0.71 18.38 17.59
N VAL A 25 0.25 18.06 16.71
CA VAL A 25 0.08 16.96 15.75
C VAL A 25 0.28 15.63 16.48
N GLU A 26 -0.72 14.74 16.40
CA GLU A 26 -0.65 13.38 16.97
C GLU A 26 -0.41 12.36 15.86
N LEU A 27 0.53 11.43 16.08
CA LEU A 27 0.74 10.27 15.21
C LEU A 27 0.23 9.01 15.92
N ARG A 28 -0.89 8.46 15.45
CA ARG A 28 -1.52 7.28 16.05
C ARG A 28 -1.24 6.04 15.21
N LEU A 29 -0.55 5.05 15.79
CA LEU A 29 -0.38 3.74 15.16
C LEU A 29 -1.71 2.96 15.23
N LEU A 30 -2.25 2.55 14.07
CA LEU A 30 -3.59 1.95 13.98
C LEU A 30 -3.61 0.46 14.32
N GLU A 31 -2.55 -0.27 14.00
CA GLU A 31 -2.30 -1.66 14.40
C GLU A 31 -0.79 -1.86 14.60
N PRO A 32 -0.36 -2.52 15.69
CA PRO A 32 -0.43 -3.98 15.74
C PRO A 32 -0.96 -4.49 17.08
N ALA A 33 -1.75 -5.56 17.03
CA ALA A 33 -2.40 -6.10 18.22
C ALA A 33 -1.40 -6.51 19.32
N HIS A 34 -0.19 -7.03 19.00
CA HIS A 34 0.71 -7.57 20.04
C HIS A 34 2.23 -7.52 19.76
N SER A 35 2.70 -7.55 18.51
CA SER A 35 4.14 -7.48 18.19
C SER A 35 4.37 -7.15 16.73
N VAL A 36 5.26 -6.21 16.42
CA VAL A 36 5.68 -5.88 15.05
C VAL A 36 6.77 -6.84 14.59
N ARG A 37 6.71 -7.34 13.36
CA ARG A 37 7.75 -8.18 12.74
C ARG A 37 8.22 -7.62 11.39
N PRO A 38 9.39 -8.05 10.88
CA PRO A 38 9.81 -7.70 9.53
C PRO A 38 8.77 -8.06 8.47
N GLY A 39 8.58 -7.17 7.51
CA GLY A 39 7.63 -7.30 6.40
C GLY A 39 6.21 -6.83 6.74
N GLU A 40 5.79 -6.84 8.01
CA GLU A 40 4.44 -6.41 8.39
C GLU A 40 4.22 -4.93 8.05
N VAL A 41 3.06 -4.61 7.47
CA VAL A 41 2.71 -3.22 7.16
C VAL A 41 2.27 -2.52 8.44
N LEU A 42 3.04 -1.53 8.85
CA LEU A 42 2.67 -0.57 9.88
C LEU A 42 1.91 0.57 9.22
N GLU A 43 0.80 0.97 9.84
CA GLU A 43 -0.01 2.09 9.40
C GLU A 43 -0.24 3.08 10.54
N TRP A 44 0.11 4.34 10.30
CA TRP A 44 -0.15 5.44 11.21
C TRP A 44 -1.17 6.40 10.62
N GLU A 45 -2.08 6.89 11.45
CA GLU A 45 -2.95 8.02 11.18
C GLU A 45 -2.29 9.29 11.74
N VAL A 46 -2.25 10.35 10.93
CA VAL A 46 -1.81 11.69 11.36
C VAL A 46 -3.04 12.51 11.73
N ARG A 47 -3.11 12.97 12.98
CA ARG A 47 -4.26 13.66 13.59
C ARG A 47 -3.92 15.10 13.95
N ASP A 48 -4.97 15.89 14.15
CA ASP A 48 -4.88 17.30 14.57
C ASP A 48 -4.00 18.14 13.62
N ILE A 49 -4.10 17.82 12.33
CA ILE A 49 -3.37 18.50 11.26
C ILE A 49 -4.14 19.69 10.71
N PRO A 50 -3.45 20.71 10.17
CA PRO A 50 -4.07 21.76 9.38
C PRO A 50 -4.79 21.19 8.15
N SER A 51 -5.97 21.72 7.84
CA SER A 51 -6.80 21.24 6.73
C SER A 51 -6.14 21.39 5.36
N GLU A 52 -5.24 22.36 5.22
CA GLU A 52 -4.44 22.60 4.01
C GLU A 52 -3.45 21.48 3.71
N TRP A 53 -3.17 20.58 4.67
CA TRP A 53 -2.33 19.39 4.44
C TRP A 53 -3.12 18.20 3.91
N LEU A 54 -4.47 18.27 3.87
CA LEU A 54 -5.32 17.23 3.28
C LEU A 54 -5.28 17.30 1.75
N GLN A 55 -4.11 17.03 1.18
CA GLN A 55 -3.82 17.14 -0.24
C GLN A 55 -3.68 15.76 -0.90
N HIS A 56 -4.08 15.67 -2.17
CA HIS A 56 -3.84 14.48 -3.00
C HIS A 56 -2.37 14.37 -3.43
N GLU A 57 -1.67 15.49 -3.57
CA GLU A 57 -0.25 15.52 -3.90
C GLU A 57 0.57 15.18 -2.65
N VAL A 58 1.21 14.02 -2.65
CA VAL A 58 1.89 13.49 -1.44
C VAL A 58 3.10 14.33 -1.03
N THR A 59 3.68 15.11 -1.95
CA THR A 59 4.78 16.04 -1.63
C THR A 59 4.31 17.25 -0.81
N GLU A 60 3.01 17.55 -0.84
CA GLU A 60 2.38 18.63 -0.07
C GLU A 60 1.85 18.15 1.29
N THR A 61 2.18 16.91 1.69
CA THR A 61 1.76 16.31 2.95
C THR A 61 2.96 16.10 3.89
N PRO A 62 2.73 16.00 5.22
CA PRO A 62 3.74 15.56 6.17
C PRO A 62 4.41 14.26 5.74
N TYR A 63 5.66 14.09 6.16
CA TYR A 63 6.42 12.89 5.85
C TYR A 63 7.15 12.40 7.08
N LEU A 64 7.45 11.11 7.06
CA LEU A 64 8.09 10.42 8.17
C LEU A 64 9.45 9.90 7.71
N ILE A 65 10.47 10.18 8.51
CA ILE A 65 11.80 9.58 8.37
C ILE A 65 11.87 8.43 9.36
N ILE A 66 12.10 7.22 8.86
CA ILE A 66 12.25 6.00 9.65
C ILE A 66 13.70 5.56 9.58
N THR A 67 14.33 5.35 10.72
CA THR A 67 15.64 4.70 10.81
C THR A 67 15.47 3.33 11.45
N GLU A 68 15.79 2.28 10.68
CA GLU A 68 15.71 0.90 11.16
C GLU A 68 16.95 0.49 11.97
N ALA A 69 16.92 -0.71 12.56
CA ALA A 69 17.98 -1.20 13.44
C ALA A 69 19.33 -1.40 12.73
N ASP A 70 19.34 -1.56 11.41
CA ASP A 70 20.53 -1.65 10.58
C ASP A 70 21.12 -0.27 10.20
N GLY A 71 20.50 0.82 10.69
CA GLY A 71 20.92 2.19 10.43
C GLY A 71 20.43 2.76 9.10
N ARG A 72 19.72 1.98 8.27
CA ARG A 72 19.13 2.50 7.04
C ARG A 72 17.96 3.41 7.36
N SER A 73 17.88 4.51 6.60
CA SER A 73 16.81 5.50 6.73
C SER A 73 15.91 5.53 5.51
N TYR A 74 14.62 5.74 5.75
CA TYR A 74 13.57 5.74 4.75
C TYR A 74 12.67 6.97 4.91
N ARG A 75 12.41 7.69 3.82
CA ARG A 75 11.36 8.70 3.75
C ARG A 75 10.04 8.07 3.32
N ARG A 76 8.95 8.38 4.01
CA ARG A 76 7.58 7.98 3.68
C ARG A 76 6.70 9.21 3.70
N ASN A 77 6.11 9.55 2.56
CA ASN A 77 5.13 10.64 2.52
C ASN A 77 3.79 10.14 3.03
N SER A 78 3.02 11.02 3.64
CA SER A 78 1.63 10.72 3.98
C SER A 78 0.79 10.65 2.70
N PHE A 79 -0.34 9.98 2.78
CA PHE A 79 -1.32 9.92 1.71
C PHE A 79 -2.73 10.00 2.28
N LEU A 80 -3.66 10.53 1.49
CA LEU A 80 -5.07 10.56 1.88
C LEU A 80 -5.68 9.17 1.81
N ILE A 81 -6.37 8.80 2.88
CA ILE A 81 -7.31 7.68 2.87
C ILE A 81 -8.70 8.22 3.23
N ARG A 82 -9.73 7.52 2.78
CA ARG A 82 -11.10 7.76 3.24
C ARG A 82 -11.76 6.40 3.43
N PRO A 83 -12.49 6.16 4.52
CA PRO A 83 -13.22 4.92 4.70
C PRO A 83 -14.45 4.89 3.79
N PHE A 84 -14.65 3.75 3.12
CA PHE A 84 -15.82 3.51 2.27
C PHE A 84 -16.56 2.25 2.72
N ARG A 85 -17.83 2.17 2.33
CA ARG A 85 -18.62 0.94 2.34
C ARG A 85 -19.27 0.73 0.98
N ILE A 86 -19.62 -0.51 0.68
CA ILE A 86 -20.41 -0.85 -0.49
C ILE A 86 -21.84 -0.32 -0.31
N ASP A 87 -22.33 0.43 -1.29
CA ASP A 87 -23.72 0.90 -1.38
C ASP A 87 -24.49 0.07 -2.41
N ARG A 88 -25.18 -0.98 -1.92
CA ARG A 88 -25.97 -1.89 -2.76
C ARG A 88 -27.26 -1.27 -3.29
N GLN A 89 -27.64 -0.07 -2.82
CA GLN A 89 -28.90 0.57 -3.19
C GLN A 89 -28.74 1.58 -4.34
N GLN A 90 -27.53 2.06 -4.61
CA GLN A 90 -27.32 3.04 -5.67
C GLN A 90 -27.07 2.40 -7.04
N ARG A 91 -27.77 2.95 -8.05
CA ARG A 91 -27.53 2.61 -9.46
C ARG A 91 -26.32 3.32 -10.07
N GLN A 92 -25.75 4.32 -9.40
CA GLN A 92 -24.74 5.23 -9.98
C GLN A 92 -23.43 5.36 -9.16
N GLY A 93 -23.23 4.55 -8.13
CA GLY A 93 -21.98 4.53 -7.38
C GLY A 93 -21.90 3.29 -6.48
N GLU A 94 -20.83 2.52 -6.60
CA GLU A 94 -20.65 1.28 -5.81
C GLU A 94 -20.23 1.57 -4.37
N PHE A 95 -19.50 2.67 -4.14
CA PHE A 95 -18.90 2.97 -2.85
C PHE A 95 -19.45 4.28 -2.28
N MET A 96 -19.82 4.25 -1.00
CA MET A 96 -20.22 5.42 -0.24
C MET A 96 -19.21 5.67 0.87
N ALA A 97 -18.72 6.91 0.94
CA ALA A 97 -17.86 7.35 2.03
C ALA A 97 -18.58 7.24 3.37
N THR A 98 -17.90 6.72 4.40
CA THR A 98 -18.45 6.56 5.76
C THR A 98 -17.82 7.51 6.77
N GLY A 99 -16.90 8.37 6.33
CA GLY A 99 -16.18 9.32 7.17
C GLY A 99 -15.35 10.27 6.33
N ASP A 100 -14.70 11.19 7.03
CA ASP A 100 -13.81 12.18 6.40
C ASP A 100 -12.52 11.54 5.91
N ALA A 101 -11.83 12.25 5.01
CA ALA A 101 -10.49 11.84 4.61
C ALA A 101 -9.46 12.20 5.67
N THR A 102 -8.50 11.30 5.90
CA THR A 102 -7.42 11.45 6.88
C THR A 102 -6.08 11.18 6.22
N LEU A 103 -4.99 11.70 6.80
CA LEU A 103 -3.63 11.41 6.34
C LEU A 103 -3.08 10.16 7.02
N HIS A 104 -2.56 9.25 6.21
CA HIS A 104 -1.98 8.01 6.66
C HIS A 104 -0.55 7.83 6.15
N LEU A 105 0.25 7.09 6.89
CA LEU A 105 1.63 6.72 6.56
C LEU A 105 1.74 5.20 6.64
N ARG A 106 2.46 4.58 5.70
CA ARG A 106 2.74 3.14 5.71
C ARG A 106 4.23 2.85 5.64
N HIS A 107 4.66 1.85 6.40
CA HIS A 107 6.02 1.30 6.33
C HIS A 107 6.05 -0.18 6.69
N SER A 108 6.88 -0.95 6.00
CA SER A 108 7.17 -2.34 6.34
C SER A 108 8.62 -2.47 6.81
N PRO A 109 8.86 -2.67 8.12
CA PRO A 109 10.22 -2.85 8.64
C PRO A 109 10.93 -4.03 7.97
N ARG A 110 12.23 -3.92 7.71
CA ARG A 110 13.00 -4.99 7.05
C ARG A 110 13.84 -5.80 8.01
N VAL A 111 14.25 -5.19 9.12
CA VAL A 111 15.09 -5.84 10.14
C VAL A 111 14.44 -5.76 11.51
N SER A 112 14.66 -6.80 12.33
CA SER A 112 14.29 -6.79 13.74
C SER A 112 15.23 -5.87 14.53
N GLY A 113 14.70 -5.23 15.57
CA GLY A 113 15.44 -4.37 16.48
C GLY A 113 14.73 -3.04 16.75
N ALA A 114 15.44 -2.09 17.33
CA ALA A 114 14.89 -0.77 17.62
C ALA A 114 14.79 0.08 16.34
N MET A 115 13.57 0.47 16.00
CA MET A 115 13.25 1.42 14.94
C MET A 115 12.96 2.78 15.56
N ARG A 116 13.46 3.86 14.94
CA ARG A 116 13.18 5.24 15.31
C ARG A 116 12.42 5.93 14.18
N TRP A 117 11.58 6.88 14.54
CA TRP A 117 10.88 7.69 13.54
C TRP A 117 10.77 9.15 13.98
N THR A 118 10.76 10.04 12.98
CA THR A 118 10.49 11.48 13.14
C THR A 118 9.51 11.91 12.05
N LEU A 119 8.43 12.57 12.46
CA LEU A 119 7.42 13.18 11.58
C LEU A 119 7.79 14.64 11.32
N HIS A 120 7.76 15.04 10.05
CA HIS A 120 8.13 16.38 9.59
C HIS A 120 6.96 17.02 8.84
N PRO A 121 6.83 18.36 8.87
CA PRO A 121 5.82 19.05 8.07
C PRO A 121 6.15 18.91 6.56
N PRO A 122 5.19 19.23 5.68
CA PRO A 122 5.48 19.35 4.25
C PRO A 122 6.65 20.31 4.01
N HIS A 123 7.46 20.04 2.98
CA HIS A 123 8.59 20.89 2.53
C HIS A 123 9.73 21.15 3.53
N ALA A 124 9.64 20.69 4.77
CA ALA A 124 10.77 20.76 5.69
C ALA A 124 11.94 19.90 5.21
N ASP A 125 13.15 20.36 5.51
CA ASP A 125 14.35 19.56 5.44
C ASP A 125 14.44 18.61 6.63
N ALA A 126 15.16 17.49 6.46
CA ALA A 126 15.32 16.50 7.53
C ALA A 126 16.06 17.04 8.77
N ALA A 127 16.72 18.20 8.64
CA ALA A 127 17.43 18.89 9.72
C ALA A 127 16.52 19.84 10.52
N ASP A 128 15.32 20.12 10.03
CA ASP A 128 14.35 20.97 10.70
C ASP A 128 13.75 20.28 11.93
N GLU A 129 13.12 21.06 12.80
CA GLU A 129 12.47 20.56 14.01
C GLU A 129 11.28 19.64 13.64
N PRO A 130 11.26 18.37 14.12
CA PRO A 130 10.17 17.46 13.79
C PRO A 130 8.89 17.81 14.56
N LEU A 131 7.74 17.56 13.92
CA LEU A 131 6.40 17.67 14.54
C LEU A 131 6.21 16.65 15.66
N ALA A 132 6.76 15.45 15.49
CA ALA A 132 6.68 14.37 16.45
C ALA A 132 7.84 13.38 16.25
N GLN A 133 8.17 12.61 17.28
CA GLN A 133 9.18 11.55 17.19
C GLN A 133 8.86 10.40 18.12
N GLY A 134 9.38 9.21 17.80
CA GLY A 134 9.18 8.05 18.65
C GLY A 134 10.05 6.87 18.27
N ARG A 135 9.80 5.77 18.98
CA ARG A 135 10.52 4.51 18.84
C ARG A 135 9.54 3.35 18.87
N LEU A 136 9.90 2.30 18.16
CA LEU A 136 9.15 1.04 18.08
C LEU A 136 10.16 -0.10 18.09
N HIS A 137 9.82 -1.21 18.75
CA HIS A 137 10.64 -2.42 18.68
C HIS A 137 10.04 -3.38 17.66
N VAL A 138 10.84 -3.80 16.69
CA VAL A 138 10.51 -4.83 15.71
C VAL A 138 11.06 -6.15 16.21
N HIS A 139 10.18 -7.08 16.54
CA HIS A 139 10.56 -8.40 17.05
C HIS A 139 11.08 -9.29 15.92
N ALA A 140 12.02 -10.16 16.25
CA ALA A 140 12.42 -11.22 15.33
C ALA A 140 11.22 -12.14 15.01
N GLY A 141 11.14 -12.60 13.78
CA GLY A 141 10.08 -13.48 13.30
C GLY A 141 10.23 -13.76 11.81
N PRO A 142 9.45 -14.71 11.26
CA PRO A 142 9.40 -14.92 9.83
C PRO A 142 8.97 -13.61 9.16
N SER A 143 9.75 -13.19 8.17
CA SER A 143 9.43 -12.01 7.38
C SER A 143 8.20 -12.30 6.52
N VAL A 144 7.34 -11.29 6.34
CA VAL A 144 6.26 -11.30 5.32
C VAL A 144 6.58 -10.34 4.17
N ALA A 145 7.87 -10.09 3.91
CA ALA A 145 8.35 -9.21 2.86
C ALA A 145 7.93 -9.63 1.43
N ALA A 146 8.42 -8.92 0.42
CA ALA A 146 8.17 -9.28 -0.97
C ALA A 146 8.88 -10.58 -1.38
N ILE A 147 8.32 -11.25 -2.38
CA ILE A 147 8.97 -12.35 -3.09
C ILE A 147 10.17 -11.80 -3.86
N THR A 148 11.29 -12.51 -3.83
CA THR A 148 12.54 -12.10 -4.49
C THR A 148 13.06 -13.21 -5.39
N ALA A 149 14.06 -12.93 -6.23
CA ALA A 149 14.79 -13.99 -6.94
C ALA A 149 15.56 -14.85 -5.92
N TRP A 150 15.61 -16.17 -6.13
CA TRP A 150 16.30 -17.07 -5.22
C TRP A 150 17.82 -16.96 -5.39
N GLU A 151 18.55 -16.57 -4.34
CA GLU A 151 19.98 -16.24 -4.42
C GLU A 151 20.87 -17.35 -5.00
N GLU A 152 20.56 -18.63 -4.71
CA GLU A 152 21.34 -19.76 -5.22
C GLU A 152 21.06 -20.08 -6.70
N ASN A 153 19.88 -19.69 -7.20
CA ASN A 153 19.50 -19.89 -8.59
C ASN A 153 18.41 -18.90 -9.01
N HIS A 154 18.83 -17.78 -9.60
CA HIS A 154 17.98 -16.66 -10.03
C HIS A 154 16.91 -17.03 -11.09
N ARG A 155 16.86 -18.27 -11.57
CA ARG A 155 15.75 -18.78 -12.40
C ARG A 155 14.49 -19.06 -11.60
N PHE A 156 14.60 -19.18 -10.29
CA PHE A 156 13.49 -19.42 -9.38
C PHE A 156 13.28 -18.22 -8.46
N LEU A 157 12.12 -18.20 -7.82
CA LEU A 157 11.76 -17.22 -6.82
C LEU A 157 11.97 -17.81 -5.43
N GLN A 158 12.14 -16.95 -4.44
CA GLN A 158 12.18 -17.32 -3.03
C GLN A 158 11.11 -16.57 -2.25
N SER A 159 10.51 -17.28 -1.29
CA SER A 159 9.58 -16.73 -0.32
C SER A 159 10.29 -15.71 0.59
N PRO A 160 9.53 -14.92 1.35
CA PRO A 160 10.10 -14.02 2.35
C PRO A 160 10.86 -14.75 3.47
N THR A 161 10.65 -16.05 3.63
CA THR A 161 11.38 -16.93 4.55
C THR A 161 12.63 -17.56 3.92
N GLY A 162 12.99 -17.16 2.70
CA GLY A 162 14.17 -17.63 1.95
C GLY A 162 13.99 -19.00 1.29
N GLN A 163 12.78 -19.57 1.31
CA GLN A 163 12.53 -20.89 0.71
C GLN A 163 12.25 -20.74 -0.78
N PRO A 164 12.84 -21.57 -1.66
CA PRO A 164 12.50 -21.54 -3.07
C PRO A 164 10.99 -21.82 -3.26
N MET A 165 10.35 -21.07 -4.16
CA MET A 165 8.91 -21.17 -4.39
C MET A 165 8.56 -21.15 -5.88
N SER A 166 7.49 -21.87 -6.21
CA SER A 166 6.86 -21.83 -7.53
C SER A 166 5.55 -21.06 -7.46
N LEU A 167 5.34 -20.13 -8.37
CA LEU A 167 4.07 -19.42 -8.50
C LEU A 167 3.13 -20.23 -9.39
N ILE A 168 2.04 -20.70 -8.79
CA ILE A 168 0.91 -21.35 -9.45
C ILE A 168 -0.14 -20.26 -9.62
N GLY A 169 -0.14 -19.66 -10.81
CA GLY A 169 -0.87 -18.43 -11.05
C GLY A 169 -1.92 -18.47 -12.16
N VAL A 170 -2.93 -17.62 -12.02
CA VAL A 170 -3.91 -17.30 -13.08
C VAL A 170 -4.13 -15.79 -13.13
N ASN A 171 -4.70 -15.31 -14.24
CA ASN A 171 -5.17 -13.92 -14.32
C ASN A 171 -6.55 -13.81 -13.63
N ILE A 172 -6.56 -13.52 -12.32
CA ILE A 172 -7.74 -12.97 -11.64
C ILE A 172 -7.56 -11.45 -11.62
N ALA A 173 -7.92 -10.84 -12.76
CA ALA A 173 -7.45 -9.50 -13.10
C ALA A 173 -8.38 -8.38 -12.64
N TRP A 174 -9.70 -8.60 -12.63
CA TRP A 174 -10.70 -7.66 -12.15
C TRP A 174 -12.05 -8.34 -11.89
N ALA A 175 -12.92 -7.69 -11.12
CA ALA A 175 -14.37 -7.92 -11.15
C ALA A 175 -15.02 -6.87 -12.09
N ILE A 176 -16.07 -7.24 -12.81
CA ILE A 176 -16.72 -6.36 -13.79
C ILE A 176 -17.89 -5.59 -13.16
N ASP A 177 -18.14 -4.37 -13.65
CA ASP A 177 -19.10 -3.40 -13.11
C ASP A 177 -20.58 -3.83 -13.10
N HIS A 178 -20.92 -5.00 -13.66
CA HIS A 178 -22.24 -5.60 -13.49
C HIS A 178 -22.43 -6.28 -12.13
N ASP A 179 -21.34 -6.51 -11.40
CA ASP A 179 -21.38 -7.01 -10.03
C ASP A 179 -21.69 -5.85 -9.08
N GLN A 180 -22.77 -5.97 -8.31
CA GLN A 180 -23.17 -4.97 -7.31
C GLN A 180 -22.15 -4.83 -6.15
N ASP A 181 -21.12 -5.68 -6.12
CA ASP A 181 -20.12 -5.79 -5.05
C ASP A 181 -18.82 -6.42 -5.59
N ARG A 182 -17.98 -5.60 -6.24
CA ARG A 182 -16.73 -6.04 -6.88
C ARG A 182 -15.74 -6.59 -5.84
N LEU A 183 -15.74 -6.05 -4.62
CA LEU A 183 -14.92 -6.57 -3.52
C LEU A 183 -15.33 -8.00 -3.18
N ALA A 184 -16.61 -8.27 -2.92
CA ALA A 184 -17.09 -9.62 -2.61
C ALA A 184 -16.83 -10.60 -3.76
N THR A 185 -17.01 -10.17 -5.02
CA THR A 185 -16.68 -10.98 -6.19
C THR A 185 -15.20 -11.39 -6.17
N MET A 186 -14.29 -10.43 -5.98
CA MET A 186 -12.85 -10.69 -5.94
C MET A 186 -12.47 -11.63 -4.79
N VAL A 187 -13.02 -11.39 -3.59
CA VAL A 187 -12.83 -12.28 -2.44
C VAL A 187 -13.26 -13.71 -2.77
N GLY A 188 -14.42 -13.87 -3.42
CA GLY A 188 -14.90 -15.18 -3.87
C GLY A 188 -14.00 -15.86 -4.92
N TYR A 189 -13.39 -15.10 -5.83
CA TYR A 189 -12.37 -15.63 -6.75
C TYR A 189 -11.13 -16.12 -6.00
N LEU A 190 -10.62 -15.30 -5.08
CA LEU A 190 -9.45 -15.63 -4.27
C LEU A 190 -9.68 -16.88 -3.41
N ASP A 191 -10.85 -17.01 -2.77
CA ASP A 191 -11.23 -18.20 -2.00
C ASP A 191 -11.19 -19.47 -2.84
N ARG A 192 -11.87 -19.45 -3.99
CA ARG A 192 -11.94 -20.61 -4.88
C ARG A 192 -10.57 -20.97 -5.46
N PHE A 193 -9.71 -19.98 -5.67
CA PHE A 193 -8.38 -20.19 -6.21
C PHE A 193 -7.42 -20.76 -5.15
N ALA A 194 -7.40 -20.19 -3.95
CA ALA A 194 -6.62 -20.71 -2.82
C ALA A 194 -7.00 -22.16 -2.49
N GLN A 195 -8.31 -22.48 -2.46
CA GLN A 195 -8.80 -23.85 -2.25
C GLN A 195 -8.30 -24.87 -3.29
N ARG A 196 -7.86 -24.41 -4.46
CA ARG A 196 -7.29 -25.24 -5.53
C ARG A 196 -5.76 -25.24 -5.54
N GLY A 197 -5.12 -24.67 -4.52
CA GLY A 197 -3.66 -24.58 -4.41
C GLY A 197 -3.04 -23.44 -5.23
N GLY A 198 -3.85 -22.50 -5.72
CA GLY A 198 -3.36 -21.28 -6.36
C GLY A 198 -2.71 -20.33 -5.36
N ASN A 199 -1.57 -19.75 -5.71
CA ASN A 199 -0.80 -18.88 -4.80
C ASN A 199 -0.29 -17.59 -5.46
N HIS A 200 -0.69 -17.31 -6.71
CA HIS A 200 -0.30 -16.09 -7.43
C HIS A 200 -1.40 -15.58 -8.34
N ILE A 201 -1.61 -14.27 -8.37
CA ILE A 201 -2.50 -13.64 -9.35
C ILE A 201 -1.87 -12.40 -9.97
N ARG A 202 -2.34 -12.05 -11.16
CA ARG A 202 -2.16 -10.71 -11.75
C ARG A 202 -3.42 -9.90 -11.53
N LEU A 203 -3.32 -8.81 -10.77
CA LEU A 203 -4.42 -7.89 -10.47
C LEU A 203 -4.23 -6.60 -11.26
N TRP A 204 -5.23 -6.14 -12.01
CA TRP A 204 -5.09 -4.98 -12.88
C TRP A 204 -5.75 -3.76 -12.23
N ALA A 205 -4.97 -2.69 -12.02
CA ALA A 205 -5.51 -1.39 -11.64
C ALA A 205 -6.03 -0.64 -12.89
N ALA A 206 -6.98 -1.26 -13.60
CA ALA A 206 -7.53 -0.74 -14.86
C ALA A 206 -8.63 0.30 -14.62
N SER A 207 -8.90 1.17 -15.60
CA SER A 207 -9.95 2.20 -15.49
C SER A 207 -11.32 1.67 -15.02
N TRP A 208 -11.65 0.42 -15.36
CA TRP A 208 -12.85 -0.30 -14.93
C TRP A 208 -12.71 -1.10 -13.61
N PHE A 209 -11.55 -1.12 -12.97
CA PHE A 209 -11.32 -1.82 -11.69
C PHE A 209 -10.06 -1.33 -10.96
N GLY A 210 -10.21 -0.72 -9.78
CA GLY A 210 -9.09 -0.42 -8.88
C GLY A 210 -8.08 0.63 -9.37
N ASN A 211 -8.28 1.26 -10.53
CA ASN A 211 -7.45 2.39 -10.95
C ASN A 211 -7.63 3.59 -10.04
N ILE A 212 -6.52 4.03 -9.44
CA ILE A 212 -6.48 5.13 -8.46
C ILE A 212 -6.37 6.51 -9.12
N SER A 213 -6.02 6.57 -10.40
CA SER A 213 -5.84 7.81 -11.14
C SER A 213 -7.16 8.38 -11.63
N SER A 214 -7.37 9.67 -11.44
CA SER A 214 -8.48 10.37 -12.09
C SER A 214 -8.06 10.94 -13.46
N GLN A 215 -9.04 11.38 -14.25
CA GLN A 215 -8.76 12.13 -15.49
C GLN A 215 -8.30 13.56 -15.21
N GLN A 216 -8.57 14.07 -14.00
CA GLN A 216 -8.20 15.40 -13.55
C GLN A 216 -6.87 15.28 -12.83
N GLY A 217 -5.75 15.42 -13.57
CA GLY A 217 -4.40 15.27 -13.02
C GLY A 217 -4.25 15.88 -11.62
N LYS A 218 -3.52 15.18 -10.73
CA LYS A 218 -3.38 15.45 -9.30
C LYS A 218 -4.58 15.11 -8.39
N HIS A 219 -5.68 14.56 -8.91
CA HIS A 219 -6.74 14.00 -8.07
C HIS A 219 -6.70 12.47 -8.10
N TRP A 220 -6.78 11.86 -6.91
CA TRP A 220 -6.82 10.40 -6.75
C TRP A 220 -8.23 9.92 -6.45
N ARG A 221 -8.61 8.80 -7.04
CA ARG A 221 -9.85 8.06 -6.79
C ARG A 221 -9.70 7.25 -5.49
N LEU A 222 -9.98 7.89 -4.36
CA LEU A 222 -9.81 7.27 -3.04
C LEU A 222 -10.71 6.05 -2.82
N ASP A 223 -11.87 6.01 -3.46
CA ASP A 223 -12.80 4.88 -3.49
C ASP A 223 -12.15 3.65 -4.15
N HIS A 224 -11.46 3.84 -5.27
CA HIS A 224 -10.74 2.79 -5.96
C HIS A 224 -9.45 2.39 -5.25
N ALA A 225 -8.75 3.32 -4.61
CA ALA A 225 -7.60 3.01 -3.75
C ALA A 225 -8.03 2.15 -2.56
N TRP A 226 -9.16 2.47 -1.93
CA TRP A 226 -9.77 1.66 -0.88
C TRP A 226 -10.13 0.25 -1.37
N LEU A 227 -10.79 0.13 -2.51
CA LEU A 227 -11.11 -1.18 -3.11
C LEU A 227 -9.84 -2.01 -3.32
N LEU A 228 -8.79 -1.40 -3.89
CA LEU A 228 -7.54 -2.10 -4.17
C LEU A 228 -6.87 -2.58 -2.87
N ASP A 229 -6.80 -1.73 -1.84
CA ASP A 229 -6.30 -2.09 -0.52
C ASP A 229 -7.04 -3.30 0.07
N GLU A 230 -8.37 -3.31 0.02
CA GLU A 230 -9.18 -4.41 0.56
C GLU A 230 -8.97 -5.72 -0.21
N VAL A 231 -8.80 -5.66 -1.53
CA VAL A 231 -8.47 -6.85 -2.34
C VAL A 231 -7.07 -7.37 -2.03
N LEU A 232 -6.08 -6.48 -1.86
CA LEU A 232 -4.72 -6.86 -1.49
C LEU A 232 -4.66 -7.49 -0.10
N LYS A 233 -5.40 -6.94 0.88
CA LYS A 233 -5.57 -7.56 2.21
C LYS A 233 -6.21 -8.94 2.10
N ALA A 234 -7.26 -9.08 1.30
CA ALA A 234 -7.91 -10.37 1.08
C ALA A 234 -6.98 -11.41 0.44
N ALA A 235 -6.11 -11.01 -0.49
CA ALA A 235 -5.10 -11.87 -1.09
C ALA A 235 -4.04 -12.28 -0.06
N ALA A 236 -3.56 -11.34 0.76
CA ALA A 236 -2.57 -11.59 1.81
C ALA A 236 -3.07 -12.60 2.86
N ILE A 237 -4.33 -12.49 3.32
CA ILE A 237 -4.97 -13.46 4.24
C ILE A 237 -4.94 -14.89 3.68
N ARG A 238 -4.97 -15.02 2.35
CA ARG A 238 -4.99 -16.31 1.63
C ARG A 238 -3.61 -16.74 1.15
N GLU A 239 -2.56 -16.04 1.56
CA GLU A 239 -1.18 -16.28 1.11
C GLU A 239 -1.02 -16.25 -0.42
N ILE A 240 -1.84 -15.44 -1.10
CA ILE A 240 -1.77 -15.25 -2.55
C ILE A 240 -0.86 -14.07 -2.85
N ALA A 241 0.23 -14.33 -3.57
CA ALA A 241 1.09 -13.30 -4.11
C ALA A 241 0.39 -12.53 -5.23
N VAL A 242 0.59 -11.22 -5.27
CA VAL A 242 -0.04 -10.35 -6.28
C VAL A 242 1.03 -9.67 -7.13
N THR A 243 0.95 -9.87 -8.43
CA THR A 243 1.56 -8.93 -9.39
C THR A 243 0.54 -7.85 -9.71
N LEU A 244 0.74 -6.67 -9.14
CA LEU A 244 -0.09 -5.51 -9.43
C LEU A 244 0.32 -4.92 -10.80
N VAL A 245 -0.65 -4.85 -11.70
CA VAL A 245 -0.50 -4.33 -13.04
C VAL A 245 -1.07 -2.91 -13.04
N LEU A 246 -0.18 -1.91 -13.00
CA LEU A 246 -0.54 -0.49 -12.95
C LEU A 246 -1.00 0.03 -14.32
N ASP A 247 -0.42 -0.51 -15.40
CA ASP A 247 -0.74 -0.14 -16.77
C ASP A 247 -1.42 -1.28 -17.51
N ASN A 248 -2.49 -0.97 -18.21
CA ASN A 248 -3.09 -1.89 -19.16
C ASN A 248 -3.12 -1.26 -20.55
N HIS A 249 -3.10 -2.14 -21.55
CA HIS A 249 -3.04 -1.75 -22.96
C HIS A 249 -4.21 -0.85 -23.38
N THR A 250 -5.41 -1.10 -22.85
CA THR A 250 -6.60 -0.30 -23.17
C THR A 250 -6.43 1.15 -22.71
N ASP A 251 -6.08 1.35 -21.44
CA ASP A 251 -5.85 2.69 -20.89
C ASP A 251 -4.70 3.41 -21.64
N PHE A 252 -3.67 2.65 -22.06
CA PHE A 252 -2.54 3.20 -22.82
C PHE A 252 -2.97 3.71 -24.20
N LEU A 253 -3.72 2.90 -24.96
CA LEU A 253 -4.22 3.30 -26.27
C LEU A 253 -5.15 4.52 -26.20
N HIS A 254 -5.90 4.65 -25.11
CA HIS A 254 -6.87 5.74 -24.94
C HIS A 254 -6.33 6.93 -24.14
N ASN A 255 -5.03 6.94 -23.79
CA ASN A 255 -4.40 7.99 -22.97
C ASN A 255 -5.23 8.35 -21.72
N SER A 256 -5.79 7.35 -21.06
CA SER A 256 -6.79 7.53 -20.01
C SER A 256 -6.28 6.99 -18.67
N HIS A 257 -6.55 7.70 -17.57
CA HIS A 257 -6.36 7.22 -16.20
C HIS A 257 -4.97 6.66 -15.86
N MET A 258 -3.91 7.28 -16.37
CA MET A 258 -2.54 6.81 -16.09
C MET A 258 -1.99 7.37 -14.78
N PRO A 259 -1.26 6.59 -13.97
CA PRO A 259 -0.64 7.06 -12.73
C PRO A 259 0.60 7.93 -12.95
N TYR A 260 1.09 8.05 -14.20
CA TYR A 260 2.29 8.82 -14.52
C TYR A 260 1.94 10.16 -15.17
N PRO A 261 2.68 11.24 -14.84
CA PRO A 261 2.40 12.61 -15.28
C PRO A 261 2.72 12.89 -16.76
N GLN A 262 3.19 11.89 -17.52
CA GLN A 262 3.62 12.04 -18.91
C GLN A 262 2.43 11.99 -19.86
N ASP A 263 2.45 12.77 -20.94
CA ASP A 263 1.47 12.64 -22.01
C ASP A 263 1.72 11.37 -22.87
N LEU A 264 0.77 11.02 -23.74
CA LEU A 264 0.88 9.81 -24.58
C LEU A 264 2.14 9.82 -25.46
N GLN A 265 2.50 10.97 -26.00
CA GLN A 265 3.64 11.10 -26.91
C GLN A 265 4.94 10.82 -26.13
N GLN A 266 5.15 11.47 -24.99
CA GLN A 266 6.30 11.24 -24.12
C GLN A 266 6.41 9.77 -23.69
N ARG A 267 5.28 9.11 -23.41
CA ARG A 267 5.27 7.69 -23.06
C ARG A 267 5.61 6.80 -24.24
N GLN A 268 5.07 7.09 -25.42
CA GLN A 268 5.41 6.37 -26.65
C GLN A 268 6.89 6.55 -26.99
N GLU A 269 7.43 7.76 -26.85
CA GLU A 269 8.84 8.06 -27.01
C GLU A 269 9.71 7.30 -26.01
N ILE A 270 9.31 7.19 -24.74
CA ILE A 270 10.02 6.37 -23.75
C ILE A 270 9.91 4.87 -24.08
N PHE A 271 8.72 4.40 -24.43
CA PHE A 271 8.45 2.98 -24.66
C PHE A 271 9.13 2.46 -25.94
N PHE A 272 9.05 3.23 -27.03
CA PHE A 272 9.63 2.87 -28.33
C PHE A 272 11.04 3.42 -28.54
N GLY A 273 11.39 4.56 -27.93
CA GLY A 273 12.67 5.24 -28.12
C GLY A 273 13.82 4.68 -27.28
N ASN A 274 13.54 3.90 -26.23
CA ASN A 274 14.58 3.20 -25.47
C ASN A 274 15.16 1.96 -26.19
N GLY A 275 14.80 1.77 -27.46
CA GLY A 275 15.07 0.54 -28.19
C GLY A 275 14.44 -0.67 -27.49
N LEU A 276 14.37 -1.81 -28.19
CA LEU A 276 14.35 -3.06 -27.44
C LEU A 276 15.67 -3.08 -26.67
N THR A 277 15.63 -2.85 -25.34
CA THR A 277 16.81 -2.98 -24.48
C THR A 277 17.57 -4.25 -24.87
N ALA A 278 18.90 -4.26 -24.77
CA ALA A 278 19.75 -5.39 -25.15
C ALA A 278 19.24 -6.77 -24.63
N ASN A 279 18.47 -6.76 -23.54
CA ASN A 279 17.76 -7.92 -22.99
C ASN A 279 16.73 -8.59 -23.92
N TYR A 280 16.12 -7.84 -24.85
CA TYR A 280 15.21 -8.39 -25.87
C TYR A 280 15.93 -8.83 -27.15
N GLN A 281 17.15 -8.34 -27.40
CA GLN A 281 17.98 -8.75 -28.53
C GLN A 281 18.86 -9.97 -28.20
N ALA A 282 19.06 -10.28 -26.92
CA ALA A 282 19.88 -11.39 -26.45
C ALA A 282 19.13 -12.74 -26.34
N ARG A 283 18.07 -12.95 -27.14
CA ARG A 283 17.37 -14.25 -27.24
C ARG A 283 17.41 -14.79 -28.66
#